data_AF-A0A533ZAS6-F1
#
_entry.id   AF-A0A533ZAS6-F1
#
_cell.length_a   1.000
_cell.length_b   1.000
_cell.length_c   1.000
_cell.angle_alpha   90.00
_cell.angle_beta   90.00
_cell.angle_gamma   90.00
#
_symmetry.space_group_name_H-M   'P 1'
#
loop_
_entity.id
_entity.type
_entity.pdbx_description
1 polymer ?
#
loop_
_entity_poly.entity_id
_entity_poly.type
_entity_poly.pdbx_seq_one_letter_code
_entity_poly.pdbx_strand_id
1 'polypeptide(L)'
;MKKRRFGSSARGARVGRSGASTRRRRIDFSDIPEMSDDQLRAMRRVGRPTLGEVARQLIAIRIDPQVLEDLRDEAKQRDIGYQTLINDILTDHTKKKTA
;
A
#
# COMPACT_ATOMS: atom_id res chain seq x y z
N MET A 1 -4.87 -39.85 -2.31
CA MET A 1 -4.53 -38.76 -1.36
C MET A 1 -5.52 -37.61 -1.53
N LYS A 2 -6.16 -37.17 -0.44
CA LYS A 2 -7.25 -36.18 -0.46
C LYS A 2 -6.67 -34.77 -0.75
N LYS A 3 -6.96 -34.19 -1.92
CA LYS A 3 -6.51 -32.83 -2.28
C LYS A 3 -7.09 -31.82 -1.27
N ARG A 4 -6.22 -31.08 -0.58
CA ARG A 4 -6.62 -29.96 0.28
C ARG A 4 -7.19 -28.85 -0.61
N ARG A 5 -8.47 -28.53 -0.45
CA ARG A 5 -9.10 -27.39 -1.12
C ARG A 5 -8.49 -26.12 -0.51
N PHE A 6 -7.66 -25.43 -1.27
CA PHE A 6 -7.25 -24.07 -0.94
C PHE A 6 -8.52 -23.21 -0.98
N GLY A 7 -9.04 -22.85 0.19
CA GLY A 7 -10.15 -21.90 0.29
C GLY A 7 -9.71 -20.59 -0.36
N SER A 8 -10.52 -20.14 -1.32
CA SER A 8 -10.44 -18.79 -1.88
C SER A 8 -10.29 -17.78 -0.74
N SER A 9 -9.16 -17.06 -0.69
CA SER A 9 -8.98 -15.91 0.19
C SER A 9 -9.63 -14.64 -0.38
N ALA A 10 -10.49 -14.77 -1.40
CA ALA A 10 -11.32 -13.66 -1.85
C ALA A 10 -12.31 -13.38 -0.72
N ARG A 11 -11.97 -12.38 0.10
CA ARG A 11 -12.87 -11.78 1.08
C ARG A 11 -14.23 -11.59 0.40
N GLY A 12 -15.28 -12.13 1.03
CA GLY A 12 -16.67 -11.97 0.61
C GLY A 12 -16.94 -10.52 0.22
N ALA A 13 -17.78 -10.38 -0.82
CA ALA A 13 -18.11 -9.14 -1.48
C ALA A 13 -18.09 -7.93 -0.53
N ARG A 14 -17.36 -6.87 -0.93
CA ARG A 14 -17.46 -5.57 -0.25
C ARG A 14 -18.93 -5.15 -0.25
N VAL A 15 -19.43 -4.70 0.90
CA VAL A 15 -20.70 -3.96 0.96
C VAL A 15 -20.51 -2.69 0.13
N GLY A 16 -20.96 -2.73 -1.12
CA GLY A 16 -20.86 -1.61 -2.04
C GLY A 16 -21.89 -0.56 -1.66
N ARG A 17 -21.45 0.69 -1.47
CA ARG A 17 -22.34 1.85 -1.63
C ARG A 17 -23.03 1.72 -2.99
N SER A 18 -24.30 2.11 -3.07
CA SER A 18 -25.15 2.09 -4.27
C SER A 18 -24.56 2.97 -5.39
N GLY A 19 -23.56 2.45 -6.10
CA GLY A 19 -23.06 2.98 -7.36
C GLY A 19 -23.60 2.14 -8.51
N ALA A 20 -23.82 2.78 -9.66
CA ALA A 20 -24.35 2.13 -10.85
C ALA A 20 -23.58 0.82 -11.16
N SER A 21 -24.33 -0.27 -11.36
CA SER A 21 -23.78 -1.57 -11.72
C SER A 21 -22.91 -1.44 -12.98
N THR A 22 -21.60 -1.63 -12.83
CA THR A 22 -20.69 -1.67 -13.98
C THR A 22 -21.10 -2.84 -14.85
N ARG A 23 -21.56 -2.58 -16.10
CA ARG A 23 -21.92 -3.66 -17.04
C ARG A 23 -20.77 -4.66 -17.10
N ARG A 24 -21.05 -5.93 -16.82
CA ARG A 24 -20.07 -7.02 -16.93
C ARG A 24 -19.68 -7.16 -18.40
N ARG A 25 -18.60 -6.48 -18.81
CA ARG A 25 -17.94 -6.75 -20.09
C ARG A 25 -17.12 -8.03 -19.92
N ARG A 26 -17.18 -8.92 -20.92
CA ARG A 26 -16.32 -10.10 -20.96
C ARG A 26 -14.88 -9.61 -21.16
N ILE A 27 -14.00 -9.90 -20.22
CA ILE A 27 -12.57 -9.59 -20.33
C ILE A 27 -12.01 -10.48 -21.44
N ASP A 28 -11.25 -9.90 -22.37
CA ASP A 28 -10.47 -10.65 -23.34
C ASP A 28 -9.15 -11.09 -22.69
N PHE A 29 -8.80 -12.36 -22.84
CA PHE A 29 -7.59 -12.97 -22.28
C PHE A 29 -6.68 -13.53 -23.37
N SER A 30 -6.92 -13.16 -24.64
CA SER A 30 -6.14 -13.66 -25.78
C SER A 30 -4.64 -13.32 -25.70
N ASP A 31 -4.29 -12.24 -24.98
CA ASP A 31 -2.93 -11.73 -24.77
C ASP A 31 -2.26 -12.25 -23.48
N ILE A 32 -3.03 -12.87 -22.57
CA ILE A 32 -2.55 -13.32 -21.26
C ILE A 32 -2.76 -14.84 -21.15
N PRO A 33 -1.77 -15.66 -21.55
CA PRO A 33 -1.88 -17.11 -21.41
C PRO A 33 -1.91 -17.53 -19.93
N GLU A 34 -2.63 -18.62 -19.62
CA GLU A 34 -2.60 -19.22 -18.29
C GLU A 34 -1.18 -19.70 -17.96
N MET A 35 -0.68 -19.34 -16.77
CA MET A 35 0.62 -19.82 -16.30
C MET A 35 0.53 -21.27 -15.85
N SER A 36 1.58 -22.04 -16.09
CA SER A 36 1.67 -23.43 -15.63
C SER A 36 1.82 -23.51 -14.10
N ASP A 37 1.42 -24.66 -13.52
CA ASP A 37 1.58 -24.91 -12.10
C ASP A 37 3.05 -24.79 -11.63
N ASP A 38 3.99 -25.17 -12.49
CA ASP A 38 5.43 -25.08 -12.19
C ASP A 38 5.91 -23.63 -12.19
N GLN A 39 5.42 -22.82 -13.13
CA GLN A 39 5.69 -21.37 -13.16
C GLN A 39 5.12 -20.69 -11.91
N LEU A 40 3.87 -21.00 -11.55
CA LEU A 40 3.23 -20.46 -10.35
C LEU A 40 3.97 -20.84 -9.06
N ARG A 41 4.53 -22.06 -8.99
CA ARG A 41 5.35 -22.52 -7.85
C ARG A 41 6.69 -21.79 -7.73
N ALA A 42 7.29 -21.42 -8.87
CA ALA A 42 8.55 -20.68 -8.90
C ALA A 42 8.39 -19.19 -8.54
N MET A 43 7.18 -18.63 -8.60
CA MET A 43 6.93 -17.23 -8.28
C MET A 43 7.07 -16.94 -6.77
N ARG A 44 7.93 -15.97 -6.43
CA ARG A 44 8.05 -15.45 -5.07
C ARG A 44 6.86 -14.53 -4.76
N ARG A 45 6.08 -14.86 -3.74
CA ARG A 45 5.05 -13.96 -3.18
C ARG A 45 5.74 -12.80 -2.45
N VAL A 46 5.83 -11.65 -3.09
CA VAL A 46 6.51 -10.46 -2.53
C VAL A 46 5.59 -9.56 -1.69
N GLY A 47 4.29 -9.87 -1.60
CA GLY A 47 3.33 -9.08 -0.83
C GLY A 47 3.26 -7.61 -1.30
N ARG A 48 2.66 -6.74 -0.49
CA ARG A 48 2.82 -5.29 -0.68
C ARG A 48 4.20 -4.91 -0.13
N PRO A 49 5.05 -4.20 -0.90
CA PRO A 49 6.31 -3.67 -0.38
C PRO A 49 6.07 -2.90 0.93
N THR A 50 6.90 -3.15 1.93
CA THR A 50 6.85 -2.39 3.19
C THR A 50 7.26 -0.94 2.91
N LEU A 51 6.62 0.03 3.56
CA LEU A 51 7.09 1.43 3.55
C LEU A 51 8.33 1.55 4.45
N GLY A 52 9.47 1.02 4.01
CA GLY A 52 10.75 1.00 4.72
C GLY A 52 11.24 -0.40 5.11
N GLU A 53 12.41 -0.46 5.75
CA GLU A 53 13.04 -1.70 6.25
C GLU A 53 12.21 -2.36 7.37
N VAL A 54 11.53 -1.54 8.17
CA VAL A 54 10.68 -1.95 9.29
C VAL A 54 9.27 -1.39 9.11
N ALA A 55 8.28 -2.12 9.61
CA ALA A 55 6.90 -1.64 9.63
C ALA A 55 6.78 -0.36 10.48
N ARG A 56 6.08 0.65 9.97
CA ARG A 56 5.82 1.89 10.71
C ARG A 56 4.99 1.60 11.95
N GLN A 57 5.41 2.16 13.08
CA GLN A 57 4.64 2.14 14.31
C GLN A 57 3.74 3.38 14.39
N LEU A 58 2.48 3.20 14.75
CA LEU A 58 1.57 4.32 15.02
C LEU A 58 1.94 4.96 16.35
N ILE A 59 2.20 6.26 16.31
CA ILE A 59 2.50 7.09 17.48
C ILE A 59 1.62 8.34 17.45
N ALA A 60 1.34 8.89 18.63
CA ALA A 60 0.68 10.18 18.76
C ALA A 60 1.74 11.25 19.04
N ILE A 61 1.81 12.28 18.21
CA ILE A 61 2.69 13.44 18.39
C ILE A 61 1.80 14.68 18.50
N ARG A 62 2.04 15.52 19.51
CA ARG A 62 1.44 16.85 19.58
C ARG A 62 2.30 17.81 18.77
N ILE A 63 1.68 18.49 17.82
CA ILE A 63 2.32 19.47 16.95
C ILE A 63 1.50 20.75 17.06
N ASP A 64 2.18 21.89 17.05
CA ASP A 64 1.52 23.18 16.96
C ASP A 64 0.62 23.24 15.69
N PRO A 65 -0.63 23.72 15.78
CA PRO A 65 -1.53 23.77 14.64
C PRO A 65 -0.97 24.53 13.44
N GLN A 66 -0.28 25.65 13.67
CA GLN A 66 0.29 26.46 12.59
C GLN A 66 1.40 25.70 11.85
N VAL A 67 2.26 25.03 12.62
CA VAL A 67 3.33 24.19 12.05
C VAL A 67 2.75 23.05 11.21
N LEU A 68 1.62 22.47 11.63
CA LEU A 68 0.96 21.42 10.84
C LEU A 68 0.40 21.95 9.52
N GLU A 69 -0.11 23.19 9.49
CA GLU A 69 -0.60 23.82 8.27
C GLU A 69 0.55 24.11 7.30
N ASP A 70 1.64 24.70 7.78
CA ASP A 70 2.81 25.00 6.98
C ASP A 70 3.40 23.72 6.34
N LEU A 71 3.50 22.64 7.12
CA LEU A 71 3.95 21.33 6.62
C LEU A 71 3.00 20.72 5.59
N ARG A 72 1.69 20.97 5.69
CA ARG A 72 0.72 20.49 4.69
C ARG A 72 0.90 21.23 3.38
N ASP A 73 1.12 22.54 3.43
CA ASP A 73 1.30 23.33 2.22
C ASP A 73 2.63 23.04 1.53
N GLU A 74 3.70 22.86 2.30
CA GLU A 74 4.98 22.38 1.78
C GLU A 74 4.85 20.98 1.15
N ALA A 75 4.14 20.06 1.80
CA ALA A 75 3.94 18.71 1.28
C ALA A 75 3.15 18.72 -0.06
N LYS A 76 2.16 19.61 -0.20
CA LYS A 76 1.43 19.80 -1.48
C LYS A 76 2.35 20.30 -2.57
N GLN A 77 3.23 21.27 -2.28
CA GLN A 77 4.18 21.79 -3.26
C GLN A 77 5.15 20.71 -3.75
N ARG A 78 5.47 19.74 -2.89
CA ARG A 78 6.35 18.60 -3.19
C ARG A 78 5.62 17.37 -3.74
N ASP A 79 4.31 17.42 -3.90
CA ASP A 79 3.44 16.28 -4.30
C ASP A 79 3.64 15.01 -3.43
N ILE A 80 3.83 15.20 -2.12
CA ILE A 80 3.96 14.11 -1.14
C ILE A 80 2.95 14.27 0.00
N GLY A 81 2.72 13.19 0.75
CA GLY A 81 1.89 13.26 1.96
C GLY A 81 2.61 14.00 3.10
N TYR A 82 1.89 14.85 3.84
CA TYR A 82 2.46 15.60 4.98
C TYR A 82 3.09 14.69 6.05
N GLN A 83 2.56 13.47 6.24
CA GLN A 83 3.14 12.47 7.16
C GLN A 83 4.51 11.95 6.68
N THR A 84 4.68 11.82 5.36
CA THR A 84 5.97 11.45 4.76
C THR A 84 6.97 12.57 5.00
N LEU A 85 6.59 13.82 4.72
CA LEU A 85 7.44 14.99 4.97
C LEU A 85 7.88 15.09 6.44
N ILE A 86 6.96 14.92 7.38
CA ILE A 86 7.28 14.90 8.83
C ILE A 86 8.33 13.82 9.12
N ASN A 87 8.14 12.61 8.60
CA ASN A 87 9.07 11.51 8.82
C ASN A 87 10.45 11.78 8.21
N ASP A 88 10.50 12.39 7.03
CA ASP A 88 11.75 12.73 6.34
C ASP A 88 12.54 13.78 7.13
N ILE A 89 11.89 14.84 7.61
CA ILE A 89 12.50 15.86 8.47
C ILE A 89 13.09 15.23 9.75
N LEU A 90 12.34 14.35 10.41
CA LEU A 90 12.80 13.65 11.62
C LEU A 90 13.98 12.71 11.31
N THR A 91 13.96 12.04 10.17
CA THR A 91 15.03 11.16 9.72
C THR A 91 16.32 11.94 9.45
N ASP A 92 16.21 13.09 8.76
CA ASP A 92 17.36 13.93 8.46
C ASP A 92 17.96 14.55 9.73
N HIS A 93 17.13 14.94 10.69
CA HIS A 93 17.60 15.48 11.96
C HIS A 93 18.32 14.42 12.80
N THR A 94 17.81 13.18 12.84
CA THR A 94 18.45 12.08 13.59
C THR A 94 19.77 11.65 12.97
N LYS A 95 19.86 11.55 11.64
CA LYS A 95 21.11 11.25 10.92
C LYS A 95 22.20 12.29 11.14
N LYS A 96 21.85 13.58 11.15
CA LYS A 96 22.81 14.68 11.40
C LYS A 96 23.36 14.68 12.82
N LYS A 97 22.59 14.17 13.79
CA LYS A 97 23.01 14.13 15.20
C LYS A 97 23.96 12.96 15.52
N THR A 98 23.94 11.90 14.70
CA THR A 98 24.81 10.73 14.87
C THR A 98 26.11 10.80 14.05
N ALA A 99 26.31 11.87 13.26
CA ALA A 99 27.54 12.16 12.54
C ALA A 99 28.43 13.11 13.36
#